data_AF-A0A9J6P2B3-F1
#
_entry.id   AF-A0A9J6P2B3-F1
#
_cell.length_a   1.000
_cell.length_b   1.000
_cell.length_c   1.000
_cell.angle_alpha   90.00
_cell.angle_beta   90.00
_cell.angle_gamma   90.00
#
_symmetry.space_group_name_H-M   'P 1'
#
loop_
_entity.id
_entity.type
_entity.pdbx_description
1 polymer ?
#
loop_
_entity_poly.entity_id
_entity_poly.type
_entity_poly.pdbx_seq_one_letter_code
_entity_poly.pdbx_strand_id
1 'polypeptide(L)' 'MNSIDFKLQQQIEISINKPRSFSKSFKGKIIYISKHFITLQNEDHIRESFKYIDFSIGDIQLKH' A
#
# COMPACT_ATOMS: atom_id res chain seq x y z
N MET A 1 13.49 -13.22 -2.12
CA MET A 1 12.28 -12.38 -2.05
C MET A 1 12.17 -11.87 -0.62
N ASN A 2 12.33 -10.56 -0.40
CA ASN A 2 12.04 -9.98 0.91
C ASN A 2 10.53 -10.05 1.11
N SER A 3 10.05 -10.96 1.94
CA SER A 3 8.65 -11.01 2.33
C SER A 3 8.34 -9.79 3.17
N ILE A 4 7.60 -8.84 2.60
CA ILE A 4 7.06 -7.71 3.36
C ILE A 4 6.01 -8.27 4.31
N ASP A 5 6.32 -8.26 5.60
CA ASP A 5 5.41 -8.74 6.65
C ASP A 5 4.55 -7.58 7.15
N PHE A 6 3.32 -7.51 6.64
CA PHE A 6 2.35 -6.49 7.03
C PHE A 6 1.62 -6.88 8.31
N LYS A 7 1.38 -5.91 9.20
CA LYS A 7 0.65 -6.11 10.46
C LYS A 7 -0.63 -5.27 10.50
N LEU A 8 -1.68 -5.80 11.10
CA LEU A 8 -2.90 -5.02 11.35
C LEU A 8 -2.57 -3.79 12.20
N GLN A 9 -3.27 -2.69 11.91
CA GLN A 9 -3.09 -1.36 12.52
C GLN A 9 -1.74 -0.68 12.27
N GLN A 10 -0.81 -1.32 11.56
CA GLN A 10 0.44 -0.71 11.12
C GLN A 10 0.15 0.49 10.22
N GLN A 11 0.79 1.63 10.50
CA GLN A 11 0.75 2.79 9.63
C GLN A 11 1.84 2.68 8.56
N ILE A 12 1.46 2.82 7.30
CA ILE A 12 2.37 2.77 6.16
C ILE A 12 2.03 3.87 5.16
N GLU A 13 3.00 4.27 4.35
CA GLU A 13 2.81 5.12 3.19
C GLU A 13 3.17 4.35 1.92
N ILE A 14 2.23 4.31 0.98
CA ILE A 14 2.36 3.64 -0.29
C ILE A 14 2.57 4.69 -1.37
N SER A 15 3.66 4.62 -2.13
CA SER A 15 3.88 5.42 -3.33
C SER A 15 3.45 4.63 -4.57
N ILE A 16 2.59 5.23 -5.39
CA ILE A 16 2.11 4.63 -6.65
C ILE A 16 2.89 5.28 -7.80
N ASN A 17 3.70 4.48 -8.46
CA ASN A 17 4.48 4.85 -9.62
C ASN A 17 3.58 4.78 -10.86
N LYS A 18 3.08 5.93 -11.33
CA LYS A 18 2.39 6.01 -12.63
C LYS A 18 3.33 6.59 -13.69
N PRO A 19 3.46 5.96 -14.86
CA PRO A 19 4.20 6.56 -15.96
C PRO A 19 3.47 7.84 -16.42
N ARG A 20 4.18 8.97 -16.41
CA ARG A 20 3.83 10.30 -16.95
C ARG A 20 3.02 11.29 -16.11
N SER A 21 2.59 11.00 -14.89
CA SER A 21 1.93 12.05 -14.09
C SER A 21 1.96 11.73 -12.60
N PHE A 22 2.55 12.64 -11.82
CA PHE A 22 2.54 12.74 -10.35
C PHE A 22 2.60 11.42 -9.56
N SER A 23 3.71 11.20 -8.84
CA SER A 23 3.77 10.19 -7.78
C SER A 23 2.64 10.45 -6.78
N LYS A 24 1.64 9.58 -6.75
CA LYS A 24 0.55 9.66 -5.78
C LYS A 24 0.96 8.80 -4.59
N SER A 25 1.03 9.38 -3.39
CA SER A 25 1.17 8.60 -2.17
C SER A 25 -0.16 8.42 -1.45
N PHE A 26 -0.32 7.28 -0.81
CA PHE A 26 -1.45 6.96 0.06
C PHE A 26 -0.90 6.54 1.42
N LYS A 27 -1.13 7.37 2.44
CA LYS A 27 -0.75 7.09 3.82
C LYS A 27 -1.97 6.63 4.60
N GLY A 28 -1.86 5.50 5.28
CA GLY A 28 -2.97 4.95 6.06
C GLY A 28 -2.55 3.81 6.98
N LYS A 29 -3.50 3.39 7.83
CA LYS A 29 -3.36 2.23 8.70
C LYS A 29 -3.91 0.99 8.02
N ILE A 30 -3.22 -0.14 8.14
CA ILE A 30 -3.70 -1.42 7.63
C ILE A 30 -4.89 -1.87 8.47
N ILE A 31 -6.06 -1.96 7.85
CA ILE A 31 -7.30 -2.41 8.50
C ILE A 31 -7.71 -3.83 8.10
N TYR A 32 -7.12 -4.37 7.03
CA TYR A 32 -7.39 -5.71 6.55
C TYR A 32 -6.18 -6.29 5.82
N ILE A 33 -5.92 -7.58 6.03
CA ILE A 33 -4.85 -8.34 5.41
C ILE A 33 -5.45 -9.63 4.85
N SER A 34 -5.19 -9.88 3.57
CA SER A 34 -5.50 -11.15 2.92
C SER A 34 -4.25 -11.79 2.34
N LYS A 35 -4.43 -12.94 1.69
CA LYS A 35 -3.38 -13.62 0.92
C LYS A 35 -2.96 -12.86 -0.36
N HIS A 36 -3.77 -11.91 -0.85
CA HIS A 36 -3.56 -11.28 -2.16
C HIS A 36 -3.38 -9.76 -2.12
N PHE A 37 -3.92 -9.11 -1.09
CA PHE A 37 -3.89 -7.66 -0.94
C PHE A 37 -4.02 -7.24 0.53
N ILE A 38 -3.65 -5.98 0.80
CA ILE A 38 -3.95 -5.26 2.04
C ILE A 38 -4.93 -4.13 1.77
N THR A 39 -5.69 -3.74 2.79
CA THR A 39 -6.52 -2.53 2.75
C THR A 39 -6.03 -1.55 3.80
N LEU A 40 -5.78 -0.31 3.37
CA LEU A 40 -5.41 0.79 4.25
C LEU A 40 -6.61 1.73 4.41
N GLN A 41 -6.72 2.33 5.59
CA GLN A 41 -7.62 3.44 5.85
C GLN A 41 -6.81 4.69 6.21
N ASN A 42 -7.05 5.80 5.54
CA ASN A 42 -6.42 7.09 5.86
C ASN A 42 -7.18 7.82 6.99
N GLU A 43 -6.71 9.01 7.33
CA GLU A 43 -7.31 9.85 8.38
C GLU A 43 -8.72 10.36 8.01
N ASP A 44 -8.99 10.54 6.71
CA ASP A 44 -10.32 10.89 6.19
C ASP A 44 -11.28 9.69 6.08
N HIS A 45 -10.94 8.56 6.70
CA HIS A 45 -11.69 7.30 6.63
C HIS A 45 -11.85 6.71 5.22
N ILE A 46 -11.09 7.18 4.23
CA ILE A 46 -11.01 6.61 2.89
C ILE A 46 -10.26 5.29 2.96
N ARG A 47 -10.81 4.27 2.31
CA ARG A 47 -10.24 2.92 2.26
C ARG A 47 -9.76 2.61 0.85
N GLU A 48 -8.53 2.16 0.74
CA GLU A 48 -7.93 1.75 -0.53
C GLU A 48 -7.21 0.41 -0.37
N SER A 49 -7.33 -0.46 -1.37
CA SER A 49 -6.75 -1.81 -1.34
C SER A 49 -5.63 -1.95 -2.35
N PHE A 50 -4.54 -2.59 -1.95
CA PHE A 50 -3.30 -2.70 -2.71
C PHE A 50 -2.88 -4.16 -2.82
N LYS A 51 -2.76 -4.67 -4.04
CA LYS A 51 -2.43 -6.09 -4.28
C LYS A 51 -0.93 -6.29 -4.15
N TYR A 52 -0.51 -7.43 -3.58
CA TYR A 52 0.91 -7.76 -3.45
C TYR A 52 1.64 -7.87 -4.80
N ILE A 53 0.92 -8.21 -5.86
CA ILE A 53 1.48 -8.27 -7.21
C ILE A 53 1.93 -6.89 -7.70
N ASP A 54 1.21 -5.82 -7.31
CA ASP A 54 1.53 -4.44 -7.70
C ASP A 54 2.84 -3.95 -7.05
N PHE A 55 3.16 -4.46 -5.86
CA PHE A 55 4.47 -4.24 -5.22
C PHE A 55 5.58 -5.02 -5.92
N SER A 56 5.28 -6.22 -6.43
CA SER A 56 6.26 -7.10 -7.07
C SER A 56 6.68 -6.60 -8.45
N ILE A 57 5.76 -5.99 -9.20
CA ILE A 57 6.01 -5.42 -10.53
C ILE A 57 6.60 -4.00 -10.47
N GLY A 58 6.64 -3.37 -9.29
CA GLY A 58 7.24 -2.04 -9.08
C GLY A 58 6.31 -0.86 -9.35
N ASP A 59 5.05 -1.11 -9.68
CA ASP A 59 3.99 -0.10 -9.80
C ASP A 59 3.73 0.60 -8.46
N ILE A 60 4.02 -0.09 -7.35
CA ILE A 60 3.76 0.38 -6.00
C ILE A 60 4.98 0.11 -5.11
N GLN A 61 5.34 1.09 -4.28
CA GLN A 61 6.48 1.01 -3.36
C GLN A 61 6.08 1.45 -1.96
N LEU A 62 6.68 0.83 -0.94
CA LEU A 62 6.58 1.33 0.44
C LEU A 62 7.58 2.46 0.62
N LYS A 63 7.11 3.57 1.19
CA LYS A 63 7.95 4.68 1.60
C LYS A 63 8.37 4.46 3.06
N HIS A 64 9.68 4.37 3.30
CA HIS A 64 10.26 4.24 4.63
C HIS A 64 10.31 5.57 5.37
#